data_AF-A0A3A4NEY7-F1
#
_entry.id   AF-A0A3A4NEY7-F1
#
_cell.length_a   1.000
_cell.length_b   1.000
_cell.length_c   1.000
_cell.angle_alpha   90.00
_cell.angle_beta   90.00
_cell.angle_gamma   90.00
#
_symmetry.space_group_name_H-M   'P 1'
#
loop_
_entity.id
_entity.type
_entity.pdbx_description
1 polymer ?
#
loop_
_entity_poly.entity_id
_entity_poly.type
_entity_poly.pdbx_seq_one_letter_code
_entity_poly.pdbx_strand_id
1 'polypeptide(L)'
;MLPLPFDRELVTPESLLEWIEELNVKLDIVELDRYASRPLVFSEYRFDPPTIIIYRYLPMEDWLNLISQQYVGYYGPWYFLHIAQRLYDHLELNGLYEIERKWYHRFFGRLASIEERSHRFAQQFLGTLFSPTRFDEVVERSFRPQPGPPAKS
;
A
#
# COMPACT_ATOMS: atom_id res chain seq x y z
N MET A 1 19.61 14.43 6.55
CA MET A 1 18.89 13.89 5.39
C MET A 1 19.65 12.66 4.93
N LEU A 2 19.11 11.47 5.16
CA LEU A 2 19.67 10.26 4.58
C LEU A 2 19.36 10.31 3.07
N PRO A 3 20.35 10.13 2.17
CA PRO A 3 20.03 9.87 0.77
C PRO A 3 19.17 8.60 0.74
N LEU A 4 18.08 8.60 -0.02
CA LEU A 4 17.36 7.35 -0.31
C LEU A 4 18.37 6.29 -0.75
N PRO A 5 18.21 5.01 -0.34
CA PRO A 5 18.95 3.94 -1.00
C PRO A 5 18.74 4.13 -2.51
N PHE A 6 19.84 4.11 -3.27
CA PHE A 6 19.80 4.38 -4.71
C PHE A 6 18.64 3.60 -5.32
N ASP A 7 17.92 4.19 -6.30
CA ASP A 7 16.80 3.63 -7.08
C ASP A 7 17.04 2.20 -7.66
N ARG A 8 18.19 1.59 -7.39
CA ARG A 8 18.69 0.30 -7.85
C ARG A 8 18.74 -0.80 -6.77
N GLU A 9 18.60 -0.45 -5.48
CA GLU A 9 18.73 -1.42 -4.37
C GLU A 9 17.38 -1.85 -3.79
N LEU A 10 16.30 -1.10 -4.06
CA LEU A 10 14.98 -1.33 -3.49
C LEU A 10 13.98 -2.04 -4.45
N VAL A 11 14.49 -2.93 -5.30
CA VAL A 11 13.71 -3.57 -6.39
C VAL A 11 13.00 -4.83 -5.92
N THR A 12 13.34 -5.34 -4.73
CA THR A 12 12.84 -6.63 -4.25
C THR A 12 12.08 -6.50 -2.94
N PRO A 13 11.13 -7.40 -2.67
CA PRO A 13 10.51 -7.57 -1.37
C PRO A 13 11.46 -7.48 -0.16
N GLU A 14 12.62 -8.11 -0.27
CA GLU A 14 13.61 -8.23 0.81
C GLU A 14 14.26 -6.89 1.14
N SER A 15 14.63 -6.13 0.11
CA SER A 15 15.23 -4.80 0.29
C SER A 15 14.32 -3.80 1.01
N LEU A 16 13.00 -3.91 0.82
CA LEU A 16 12.02 -3.10 1.55
C LEU A 16 11.96 -3.48 3.04
N LEU A 17 12.08 -4.77 3.35
CA LEU A 17 12.09 -5.26 4.73
C LEU A 17 13.37 -4.85 5.46
N GLU A 18 14.53 -4.96 4.80
CA GLU A 18 15.81 -4.50 5.32
C GLU A 18 15.77 -3.00 5.64
N TRP A 19 15.20 -2.18 4.74
CA TRP A 19 15.09 -0.75 4.98
C TRP A 19 14.17 -0.38 6.15
N ILE A 20 13.08 -1.13 6.35
CA ILE A 20 12.21 -0.98 7.53
C ILE A 20 13.00 -1.20 8.83
N GLU A 21 13.83 -2.23 8.85
CA GLU A 21 14.69 -2.54 10.00
C GLU A 21 15.72 -1.42 10.26
N GLU A 22 16.39 -0.93 9.21
CA GLU A 22 17.36 0.19 9.31
C GLU A 22 16.74 1.47 9.89
N LEU A 23 15.47 1.73 9.57
CA LEU A 23 14.73 2.89 10.06
C LEU A 23 14.22 2.72 11.50
N ASN A 24 14.55 1.60 12.17
CA ASN A 24 14.01 1.22 13.48
C ASN A 24 12.48 1.22 13.50
N VAL A 25 11.85 0.89 12.38
CA VAL A 25 10.40 0.73 12.28
C VAL A 25 10.08 -0.73 12.49
N LYS A 26 9.14 -1.02 13.39
CA LYS A 26 8.68 -2.39 13.60
C LYS A 26 7.69 -2.77 12.49
N LEU A 27 7.81 -3.99 11.96
CA LEU A 27 6.81 -4.59 11.07
C LEU A 27 6.14 -5.78 11.77
N ASP A 28 4.82 -5.69 11.95
CA ASP A 28 3.99 -6.77 12.49
C ASP A 28 3.04 -7.29 11.40
N ILE A 29 3.08 -8.59 11.12
CA ILE A 29 2.11 -9.27 10.24
C ILE A 29 1.17 -10.08 11.12
N VAL A 30 -0.09 -9.64 11.20
CA VAL A 30 -1.15 -10.29 11.95
C VAL A 30 -1.94 -11.20 11.01
N GLU A 31 -1.75 -12.50 11.16
CA GLU A 31 -2.48 -13.50 10.37
C GLU A 31 -3.89 -13.69 10.93
N LEU A 32 -4.87 -13.62 10.04
CA LEU A 32 -6.29 -13.75 10.34
C LEU A 32 -6.85 -14.97 9.62
N ASP A 33 -7.15 -16.02 10.38
CA ASP A 33 -7.82 -17.22 9.87
C ASP A 33 -9.35 -17.03 9.81
N ARG A 34 -9.77 -15.94 9.17
CA ARG A 34 -11.18 -15.62 8.94
C ARG A 34 -11.31 -14.72 7.72
N TYR A 35 -12.45 -14.79 7.06
CA TYR A 35 -12.81 -13.80 6.04
C TYR A 35 -12.92 -12.41 6.67
N ALA A 36 -12.55 -11.38 5.91
CA ALA A 36 -12.69 -10.01 6.35
C ALA A 36 -14.18 -9.65 6.56
N SER A 37 -14.48 -8.99 7.68
CA SER A 37 -15.72 -8.24 7.86
C SER A 37 -15.53 -6.82 7.35
N ARG A 38 -16.57 -6.19 6.82
CA ARG A 38 -16.51 -4.77 6.44
C ARG A 38 -16.46 -3.86 7.68
N PRO A 39 -15.70 -2.74 7.63
CA PRO A 39 -14.81 -2.32 6.53
C PRO A 39 -13.51 -3.15 6.47
N LEU A 40 -12.99 -3.37 5.25
CA LEU A 40 -11.70 -4.05 5.07
C LEU A 40 -10.57 -3.17 5.59
N VAL A 41 -9.76 -3.72 6.50
CA VAL A 41 -8.54 -3.09 6.99
C VAL A 41 -7.37 -3.98 6.62
N PHE A 42 -6.49 -3.47 5.76
CA PHE A 42 -5.30 -4.17 5.29
C PHE A 42 -4.03 -3.78 6.05
N SER A 43 -3.95 -2.53 6.50
CA SER A 43 -2.80 -2.05 7.27
C SER A 43 -3.15 -0.91 8.23
N GLU A 44 -2.37 -0.83 9.29
CA GLU A 44 -2.39 0.24 10.29
C GLU A 44 -0.94 0.73 10.51
N TYR A 45 -0.79 2.01 10.85
CA TYR A 45 0.49 2.57 11.28
C TYR A 45 0.35 3.19 12.67
N ARG A 46 1.23 2.80 13.59
CA ARG A 46 1.36 3.38 14.92
C ARG A 46 2.62 4.22 14.98
N PHE A 47 2.50 5.41 15.57
CA PHE A 47 3.57 6.40 15.55
C PHE A 47 4.64 6.18 16.64
N ASP A 48 4.23 5.72 17.83
CA ASP A 48 5.13 5.62 18.99
C ASP A 48 4.90 4.28 19.76
N PRO A 49 5.81 3.28 19.65
CA PRO A 49 6.94 3.24 18.71
C PRO A 49 6.45 3.09 17.25
N PRO A 50 7.23 3.56 16.25
CA PRO A 50 6.90 3.39 14.84
C PRO A 50 6.65 1.92 14.48
N THR A 51 5.41 1.58 14.15
CA THR A 51 5.01 0.20 13.84
C THR A 51 4.08 0.17 12.64
N ILE A 52 4.47 -0.58 11.61
CA ILE A 52 3.63 -0.94 10.47
C ILE A 52 2.97 -2.28 10.80
N ILE A 53 1.64 -2.32 10.77
CA ILE A 53 0.86 -3.52 11.02
C ILE A 53 0.15 -3.92 9.72
N ILE A 54 0.30 -5.17 9.30
CA ILE A 54 -0.35 -5.75 8.13
C ILE A 54 -1.32 -6.83 8.59
N TYR A 55 -2.57 -6.76 8.15
CA TYR A 55 -3.59 -7.76 8.47
C TYR A 55 -3.73 -8.77 7.32
N ARG A 56 -3.12 -9.94 7.47
CA ARG A 56 -3.05 -10.98 6.42
C ARG A 56 -4.22 -11.97 6.55
N TYR A 57 -5.21 -11.84 5.66
CA TYR A 57 -6.38 -12.73 5.63
C TYR A 57 -6.05 -14.05 4.91
N LEU A 58 -5.66 -15.08 5.66
CA LEU A 58 -5.22 -16.37 5.11
C LEU A 58 -6.26 -17.00 4.16
N PRO A 59 -7.57 -17.05 4.48
CA PRO A 59 -8.57 -17.68 3.60
C PRO A 59 -8.78 -16.95 2.26
N MET A 60 -8.21 -15.74 2.12
CA MET A 60 -8.40 -14.88 0.95
C MET A 60 -7.10 -14.66 0.18
N GLU A 61 -5.98 -15.22 0.64
CA GLU A 61 -4.66 -14.83 0.16
C GLU A 61 -4.47 -15.07 -1.34
N ASP A 62 -4.78 -16.27 -1.84
CA ASP A 62 -4.67 -16.59 -3.26
C ASP A 62 -5.55 -15.68 -4.11
N TRP A 63 -6.74 -15.37 -3.62
CA TRP A 63 -7.67 -14.47 -4.30
C TRP A 63 -7.13 -13.03 -4.33
N LEU A 64 -6.61 -12.51 -3.22
CA LEU A 64 -6.01 -11.17 -3.16
C LEU A 64 -4.78 -11.08 -4.07
N ASN A 65 -3.92 -12.10 -4.09
CA ASN A 65 -2.77 -12.18 -5.00
C ASN A 65 -3.22 -12.20 -6.47
N LEU A 66 -4.29 -12.94 -6.79
CA LEU A 66 -4.87 -12.93 -8.13
C LEU A 66 -5.38 -11.54 -8.52
N ILE A 67 -6.05 -10.83 -7.60
CA ILE A 67 -6.50 -9.46 -7.84
C ILE A 67 -5.33 -8.52 -8.14
N SER A 68 -4.24 -8.62 -7.36
CA SER A 68 -3.02 -7.84 -7.57
C SER A 68 -2.41 -8.11 -8.95
N GLN A 69 -2.32 -9.38 -9.37
CA GLN A 69 -1.77 -9.73 -10.68
C GLN A 69 -2.66 -9.27 -11.84
N GLN A 70 -3.95 -9.58 -11.79
CA GLN A 70 -4.87 -9.36 -12.92
C GLN A 70 -5.31 -7.91 -13.08
N TYR A 71 -5.55 -7.19 -11.98
CA TYR A 71 -6.20 -5.87 -12.02
C TYR A 71 -5.27 -4.72 -11.63
N VAL A 72 -4.24 -4.98 -10.81
CA VAL A 72 -3.25 -3.98 -10.38
C VAL A 72 -1.97 -4.08 -11.22
N GLY A 73 -1.71 -5.23 -11.85
CA GLY A 73 -0.49 -5.49 -12.59
C GLY A 73 0.73 -5.58 -11.69
N TYR A 74 0.56 -6.06 -10.46
CA TYR A 74 1.63 -6.29 -9.49
C TYR A 74 1.88 -7.79 -9.34
N TYR A 75 3.13 -8.21 -9.54
CA TYR A 75 3.56 -9.61 -9.54
C TYR A 75 4.28 -9.99 -8.23
N GLY A 76 3.68 -9.66 -7.09
CA GLY A 76 4.19 -10.02 -5.76
C GLY A 76 3.05 -10.22 -4.76
N PRO A 77 3.34 -10.56 -3.50
CA PRO A 77 2.31 -10.77 -2.50
C PRO A 77 1.54 -9.48 -2.23
N TRP A 78 0.20 -9.53 -2.27
CA TRP A 78 -0.66 -8.33 -2.24
C TRP A 78 -0.32 -7.35 -1.09
N TYR A 79 0.08 -7.88 0.07
CA TYR A 79 0.35 -7.09 1.26
C TYR A 79 1.60 -6.20 1.14
N PHE A 80 2.49 -6.45 0.17
CA PHE A 80 3.64 -5.59 -0.11
C PHE A 80 3.23 -4.18 -0.54
N LEU A 81 2.09 -4.06 -1.23
CA LEU A 81 1.53 -2.77 -1.63
C LEU A 81 1.34 -1.87 -0.39
N HIS A 82 0.77 -2.45 0.66
CA HIS A 82 0.46 -1.72 1.89
C HIS A 82 1.68 -1.48 2.76
N ILE A 83 2.65 -2.41 2.79
CA ILE A 83 3.94 -2.18 3.47
C ILE A 83 4.63 -0.95 2.87
N ALA A 84 4.77 -0.89 1.54
CA ALA A 84 5.43 0.22 0.86
C ALA A 84 4.72 1.57 1.10
N GLN A 85 3.37 1.57 1.08
CA GLN A 85 2.60 2.76 1.41
C GLN A 85 2.88 3.26 2.84
N ARG A 86 2.83 2.36 3.84
CA ARG A 86 3.02 2.75 5.25
C ARG A 86 4.45 3.17 5.54
N LEU A 87 5.43 2.56 4.87
CA LEU A 87 6.81 3.01 4.98
C LEU A 87 6.98 4.43 4.45
N TYR A 88 6.36 4.73 3.31
CA TYR A 88 6.36 6.11 2.80
C TYR A 88 5.70 7.09 3.78
N ASP A 89 4.53 6.73 4.32
CA ASP A 89 3.84 7.57 5.31
C ASP A 89 4.77 7.85 6.50
N HIS A 90 5.47 6.83 7.02
CA HIS A 90 6.47 6.98 8.08
C HIS A 90 7.57 7.98 7.70
N LEU A 91 8.17 7.80 6.52
CA LEU A 91 9.28 8.63 6.06
C LEU A 91 8.87 10.10 5.92
N GLU A 92 7.69 10.37 5.37
CA GLU A 92 7.20 11.74 5.21
C GLU A 92 6.79 12.37 6.55
N LEU A 93 6.08 11.64 7.41
CA LEU A 93 5.64 12.15 8.72
C LEU A 93 6.81 12.51 9.64
N ASN A 94 7.95 11.81 9.50
CA ASN A 94 9.15 12.06 10.30
C ASN A 94 10.16 12.98 9.60
N GLY A 95 9.82 13.56 8.44
CA GLY A 95 10.72 14.45 7.69
C GLY A 95 11.99 13.75 7.16
N LEU A 96 11.96 12.42 7.05
CA LEU A 96 13.04 11.59 6.51
C LEU A 96 12.98 11.55 4.97
N TYR A 97 11.82 11.86 4.40
CA TYR A 97 11.61 11.99 2.97
C TYR A 97 10.67 13.15 2.65
N GLU A 98 11.16 14.13 1.89
CA GLU A 98 10.32 15.16 1.30
C GLU A 98 10.28 14.97 -0.22
N ILE A 99 9.08 14.88 -0.79
CA ILE A 99 8.95 15.06 -2.24
C ILE A 99 9.35 16.50 -2.56
N GLU A 100 10.26 16.65 -3.53
CA GLU A 100 10.62 17.95 -4.07
C GLU A 100 9.37 18.65 -4.62
N ARG A 101 8.80 19.57 -3.82
CA ARG A 101 7.60 20.31 -4.18
C ARG A 101 7.97 21.36 -5.22
N LYS A 102 7.79 21.00 -6.50
CA LYS A 102 7.94 21.93 -7.62
C LYS A 102 7.10 23.19 -7.41
N TRP A 103 7.60 24.32 -7.90
CA TRP A 103 7.04 25.65 -7.67
C TRP A 103 5.54 25.73 -7.98
N TYR A 104 5.08 25.10 -9.07
CA TYR A 104 3.68 25.12 -9.50
C TYR A 104 2.73 24.38 -8.53
N HIS A 105 3.20 23.44 -7.72
CA HIS A 105 2.38 22.82 -6.66
C HIS A 105 1.97 23.82 -5.57
N ARG A 106 2.70 24.93 -5.41
CA ARG A 106 2.38 25.99 -4.44
C ARG A 106 1.33 26.97 -4.96
N PHE A 107 1.25 27.17 -6.28
CA PHE A 107 0.41 28.20 -6.90
C PHE A 107 -0.98 27.70 -7.30
N PHE A 108 -1.14 26.40 -7.60
CA PHE A 108 -2.38 25.88 -8.19
C PHE A 108 -3.27 25.06 -7.24
N GLY A 109 -3.02 25.12 -5.92
CA GLY A 109 -4.01 24.70 -4.93
C GLY A 109 -4.50 23.24 -5.05
N ARG A 110 -3.61 22.30 -4.73
CA ARG A 110 -3.82 21.16 -3.80
C ARG A 110 -2.46 20.50 -3.67
N LEU A 111 -1.88 20.58 -2.48
CA LEU A 111 -0.82 19.64 -2.13
C LEU A 111 -1.46 18.24 -2.26
N ALA A 112 -0.87 17.34 -3.05
CA ALA A 112 -1.30 15.93 -3.02
C ALA A 112 -1.37 15.49 -1.55
N SER A 113 -2.40 14.74 -1.13
CA SER A 113 -2.42 14.25 0.26
C SER A 113 -1.21 13.33 0.51
N ILE A 114 -0.84 13.10 1.77
CA ILE A 114 0.19 12.11 2.12
C ILE A 114 -0.18 10.77 1.47
N GLU A 115 -1.45 10.39 1.55
CA GLU A 115 -2.02 9.21 0.90
C GLU A 115 -1.83 9.21 -0.63
N GLU A 116 -2.15 10.29 -1.34
CA GLU A 116 -1.95 10.34 -2.80
C GLU A 116 -0.46 10.22 -3.17
N ARG A 117 0.42 10.81 -2.37
CA ARG A 117 1.88 10.68 -2.58
C ARG A 117 2.38 9.28 -2.28
N SER A 118 1.92 8.65 -1.19
CA SER A 118 2.29 7.28 -0.84
C SER A 118 1.83 6.28 -1.90
N HIS A 119 0.67 6.55 -2.53
CA HIS A 119 0.18 5.75 -3.66
C HIS A 119 1.08 5.85 -4.87
N ARG A 120 1.50 7.06 -5.24
CA ARG A 120 2.44 7.27 -6.36
C ARG A 120 3.82 6.69 -6.05
N PHE A 121 4.28 6.82 -4.82
CA PHE A 121 5.53 6.21 -4.37
C PHE A 121 5.44 4.69 -4.51
N ALA A 122 4.40 4.05 -3.98
CA ALA A 122 4.19 2.60 -4.12
C ALA A 122 4.16 2.16 -5.59
N GLN A 123 3.56 2.94 -6.49
CA GLN A 123 3.58 2.66 -7.93
C GLN A 123 5.00 2.68 -8.52
N GLN A 124 5.76 3.73 -8.22
CA GLN A 124 7.12 3.91 -8.73
C GLN A 124 8.07 2.87 -8.15
N PHE A 125 7.92 2.60 -6.86
CA PHE A 125 8.75 1.67 -6.10
C PHE A 125 8.48 0.22 -6.46
N LEU A 126 7.22 -0.20 -6.47
CA LEU A 126 6.82 -1.59 -6.74
C LEU A 126 6.59 -1.88 -8.23
N GLY A 127 6.75 -0.89 -9.11
CA GLY A 127 6.59 -1.04 -10.56
C GLY A 127 5.19 -1.44 -11.00
N THR A 128 4.15 -1.13 -10.23
CA THR A 128 2.77 -1.54 -10.51
C THR A 128 2.16 -0.73 -11.66
N LEU A 129 1.21 -1.33 -12.39
CA LEU A 129 0.45 -0.60 -13.43
C LEU A 129 -0.61 0.35 -12.86
N PHE A 130 -0.98 0.22 -11.58
CA PHE A 130 -2.05 0.99 -10.94
C PHE A 130 -1.77 1.29 -9.46
N SER A 131 -2.50 2.24 -8.85
CA SER A 131 -2.30 2.59 -7.43
C SER A 131 -2.90 1.54 -6.51
N PRO A 132 -2.43 1.42 -5.26
CA PRO A 132 -3.07 0.52 -4.31
C PRO A 132 -4.52 0.93 -3.96
N THR A 133 -4.92 2.20 -4.15
CA THR A 133 -6.35 2.58 -4.07
C THR A 133 -7.22 1.77 -5.01
N ARG A 134 -6.73 1.48 -6.22
CA ARG A 134 -7.48 0.66 -7.18
C ARG A 134 -7.58 -0.78 -6.72
N PHE A 135 -6.56 -1.30 -6.01
CA PHE A 135 -6.67 -2.61 -5.36
C PHE A 135 -7.82 -2.59 -4.35
N ASP A 136 -7.83 -1.62 -3.44
CA ASP A 136 -8.88 -1.48 -2.42
C ASP A 136 -10.27 -1.36 -3.05
N GLU A 137 -10.40 -0.56 -4.12
CA GLU A 137 -11.66 -0.41 -4.86
C GLU A 137 -12.15 -1.72 -5.52
N VAL A 138 -11.23 -2.50 -6.11
CA VAL A 138 -11.57 -3.77 -6.76
C VAL A 138 -11.98 -4.81 -5.72
N VAL A 139 -11.23 -4.89 -4.61
CA VAL A 139 -11.57 -5.75 -3.49
C VAL A 139 -12.94 -5.35 -2.94
N GLU A 140 -13.15 -4.08 -2.60
CA GLU A 140 -14.42 -3.61 -2.05
C GLU A 140 -15.60 -3.88 -2.99
N ARG A 141 -15.40 -3.76 -4.31
CA ARG A 141 -16.44 -4.08 -5.29
C ARG A 141 -16.83 -5.57 -5.24
N SER A 142 -15.88 -6.47 -5.04
CA SER A 142 -16.14 -7.92 -4.96
C SER A 142 -17.04 -8.30 -3.78
N PHE A 143 -16.99 -7.52 -2.70
CA PHE A 143 -17.85 -7.71 -1.51
C PHE A 143 -19.21 -7.01 -1.64
N ARG A 144 -19.46 -6.26 -2.72
CA ARG A 144 -20.80 -5.69 -2.95
C ARG A 144 -21.70 -6.78 -3.54
N PRO A 145 -22.95 -6.91 -3.08
CA PRO A 145 -23.90 -7.79 -3.74
C PRO A 145 -24.02 -7.39 -5.20
N GLN A 146 -23.72 -8.32 -6.10
CA GLN A 146 -23.93 -8.13 -7.53
C GLN A 146 -25.44 -7.96 -7.75
N PRO A 147 -25.90 -6.98 -8.56
CA PRO A 147 -27.29 -6.96 -8.97
C PRO A 147 -27.58 -8.32 -9.63
N GLY A 148 -28.57 -9.04 -9.08
CA GLY A 148 -28.98 -10.31 -9.64
C GLY A 148 -29.32 -10.17 -11.13
N PRO A 149 -29.22 -11.24 -11.91
CA PRO A 149 -29.65 -11.20 -13.31
C PRO A 149 -31.08 -10.63 -13.37
N PRO A 150 -31.39 -9.79 -14.37
CA PRO A 150 -32.75 -9.26 -14.51
C PRO A 150 -33.73 -10.43 -14.49
N ALA A 151 -34.77 -10.31 -13.66
CA ALA A 151 -35.85 -11.29 -13.63
C ALA A 151 -36.34 -11.44 -15.07
N LYS A 152 -36.32 -12.67 -15.59
CA LYS A 152 -36.89 -12.97 -16.91
C LYS A 152 -38.39 -12.68 -16.81
N SER A 153 -38.82 -11.57 -17.39
CA SER A 153 -40.24 -11.27 -17.66
C SER A 153 -40.78 -12.16 -18.76
#